data_AF-E0S8W1-F1
#
_entry.id   AF-E0S8W1-F1
#
_cell.length_a   1.000
_cell.length_b   1.000
_cell.length_c   1.000
_cell.angle_alpha   90.00
_cell.angle_beta   90.00
_cell.angle_gamma   90.00
#
_symmetry.space_group_name_H-M   'P 1'
#
loop_
_entity.id
_entity.type
_entity.pdbx_description
1 polymer ?
#
loop_
_entity_poly.entity_id
_entity_poly.type
_entity_poly.pdbx_seq_one_letter_code
_entity_poly.pdbx_strand_id
1 'polypeptide(L)'
;MSFHPEYKEYFKQGSTAKIYNGVFEDAGFYDEVDIKEFKYNKENKTFYYPCPCGDNFEISLEDLKNGEIAARCPSCSLIICTVYEAEDLKMYL
;
A
#
# COMPACT_ATOMS: atom_id res chain seq x y z
N MET A 1 -19.44 -12.57 -26.39
CA MET A 1 -18.78 -13.20 -25.23
C MET A 1 -18.33 -12.10 -24.30
N SER A 2 -18.68 -12.01 -23.03
CA SER A 2 -19.98 -12.21 -22.39
C SER A 2 -20.02 -11.12 -21.32
N PHE A 3 -21.03 -10.26 -21.39
CA PHE A 3 -21.36 -9.33 -20.32
C PHE A 3 -21.64 -10.15 -19.06
N HIS A 4 -20.86 -9.97 -17.99
CA HIS A 4 -21.21 -10.49 -16.67
C HIS A 4 -21.53 -9.30 -15.74
N PRO A 5 -22.82 -9.02 -15.52
CA PRO A 5 -23.32 -7.95 -14.66
C PRO A 5 -23.52 -8.45 -13.23
N GLU A 6 -22.56 -8.25 -12.32
CA GLU A 6 -22.80 -8.46 -10.88
C GLU A 6 -21.82 -7.67 -9.98
N TYR A 7 -21.44 -6.45 -10.41
CA TYR A 7 -20.70 -5.45 -9.61
C TYR A 7 -21.58 -4.68 -8.61
N LYS A 8 -22.47 -5.40 -7.93
CA LYS A 8 -23.21 -4.94 -6.75
C LYS A 8 -23.21 -6.17 -5.85
N GLU A 9 -22.30 -6.32 -4.89
CA GLU A 9 -22.66 -6.05 -3.49
C GLU A 9 -21.48 -6.23 -2.50
N TYR A 10 -20.21 -6.11 -2.93
CA TYR A 10 -19.08 -6.20 -1.99
C TYR A 10 -18.70 -4.87 -1.33
N PHE A 11 -19.72 -4.07 -1.00
CA PHE A 11 -19.61 -2.74 -0.40
C PHE A 11 -19.54 -2.75 1.13
N LYS A 12 -19.06 -3.83 1.76
CA LYS A 12 -18.96 -3.90 3.22
C LYS A 12 -17.54 -4.17 3.70
N GLN A 13 -16.92 -3.05 4.10
CA GLN A 13 -16.03 -2.85 5.24
C GLN A 13 -14.54 -3.20 5.03
N GLY A 14 -13.69 -2.15 4.94
CA GLY A 14 -12.53 -2.07 5.83
C GLY A 14 -11.20 -1.58 5.27
N SER A 15 -10.70 -2.17 4.18
CA SER A 15 -9.26 -2.10 3.90
C SER A 15 -8.97 -1.58 2.49
N THR A 16 -8.10 -0.56 2.36
CA THR A 16 -7.73 0.07 1.08
C THR A 16 -7.19 -0.93 0.06
N ALA A 17 -6.61 -2.06 0.50
CA ALA A 17 -6.17 -3.15 -0.37
C ALA A 17 -7.30 -3.79 -1.21
N LYS A 18 -8.58 -3.63 -0.83
CA LYS A 18 -9.69 -4.19 -1.62
C LYS A 18 -10.05 -3.39 -2.87
N ILE A 19 -9.53 -2.18 -3.06
CA ILE A 19 -9.77 -1.40 -4.28
C ILE A 19 -9.06 -2.01 -5.50
N TYR A 20 -8.07 -2.88 -5.31
CA TYR A 20 -7.32 -3.49 -6.41
C TYR A 20 -7.85 -4.87 -6.86
N ASN A 21 -9.07 -5.28 -6.51
CA ASN A 21 -9.63 -6.55 -7.04
C ASN A 21 -10.09 -6.41 -8.50
N GLY A 22 -9.13 -6.40 -9.44
CA GLY A 22 -9.39 -6.56 -10.88
C GLY A 22 -8.34 -6.01 -11.84
N VAL A 23 -7.26 -5.38 -11.36
CA VAL A 23 -6.17 -4.86 -12.21
C VAL A 23 -4.81 -5.28 -11.66
N PHE A 24 -4.66 -6.54 -11.23
CA PHE A 24 -3.42 -7.05 -10.62
C PHE A 24 -2.43 -7.67 -11.62
N GLU A 25 -2.82 -7.93 -12.88
CA GLU A 25 -1.95 -8.66 -13.81
C GLU A 25 -0.81 -7.84 -14.45
N ASP A 26 -0.67 -6.52 -14.16
CA ASP A 26 0.41 -5.69 -14.78
C ASP A 26 1.06 -4.65 -13.83
N ALA A 27 0.80 -4.69 -12.51
CA ALA A 27 1.22 -3.60 -11.61
C ALA A 27 2.65 -3.70 -11.04
N GLY A 28 3.37 -4.80 -11.28
CA GLY A 28 4.81 -4.91 -10.96
C GLY A 28 5.18 -4.80 -9.46
N PHE A 29 4.25 -5.05 -8.54
CA PHE A 29 4.55 -5.10 -7.11
C PHE A 29 5.33 -6.37 -6.76
N TYR A 30 6.37 -6.21 -5.94
CA TYR A 30 7.23 -7.30 -5.47
C TYR A 30 6.59 -8.11 -4.34
N ASP A 31 5.91 -7.43 -3.41
CA ASP A 31 5.30 -8.02 -2.22
C ASP A 31 4.15 -7.15 -1.68
N GLU A 32 3.35 -7.67 -0.76
CA GLU A 32 2.27 -6.96 -0.07
C GLU A 32 2.51 -6.99 1.44
N VAL A 33 2.70 -5.81 2.04
CA VAL A 33 3.13 -5.68 3.43
C VAL A 33 2.17 -4.77 4.18
N ASP A 34 1.79 -5.16 5.40
CA ASP A 34 0.93 -4.34 6.26
C ASP A 34 1.71 -3.15 6.85
N ILE A 35 1.07 -1.99 6.92
CA ILE A 35 1.66 -0.75 7.45
C ILE A 35 2.18 -0.91 8.89
N LYS A 36 1.65 -1.86 9.67
CA LYS A 36 2.10 -2.16 11.03
C LYS A 36 3.53 -2.75 11.07
N GLU A 37 3.98 -3.34 9.97
CA GLU A 37 5.35 -3.86 9.84
C GLU A 37 6.36 -2.78 9.43
N PHE A 38 5.89 -1.64 8.94
CA PHE A 38 6.75 -0.53 8.59
C PHE A 38 7.23 0.20 9.85
N LYS A 39 8.46 0.71 9.79
CA LYS A 39 9.01 1.62 10.78
C LYS A 39 8.61 3.05 10.44
N TYR A 40 7.80 3.67 11.30
CA TYR A 40 7.43 5.07 11.14
C TYR A 40 8.52 6.02 11.66
N ASN A 41 8.97 6.94 10.83
CA ASN A 41 9.81 8.06 11.24
C ASN A 41 8.97 9.33 11.43
N LYS A 42 8.94 9.86 12.66
CA LYS A 42 8.18 11.06 13.03
C LYS A 42 8.77 12.35 12.47
N GLU A 43 10.08 12.40 12.24
CA GLU A 43 10.76 13.63 11.80
C GLU A 43 10.33 14.01 10.38
N ASN A 44 10.26 13.04 9.48
CA ASN A 44 9.87 13.23 8.09
C ASN A 44 8.51 12.62 7.73
N LYS A 45 7.80 12.01 8.68
CA LYS A 45 6.47 11.40 8.51
C LYS A 45 6.43 10.35 7.40
N THR A 46 7.45 9.49 7.34
CA THR A 46 7.58 8.45 6.32
C THR A 46 7.70 7.08 6.98
N PHE A 47 7.13 6.09 6.34
CA PHE A 47 7.18 4.68 6.72
C PHE A 47 8.28 3.98 5.94
N TYR A 48 9.08 3.17 6.64
CA TYR A 48 10.22 2.46 6.09
C TYR A 48 10.09 0.95 6.28
N TYR A 49 10.38 0.19 5.23
CA TYR A 49 10.39 -1.29 5.29
C TYR A 49 11.68 -1.84 4.67
N PRO A 50 12.36 -2.84 5.29
CA PRO A 50 13.61 -3.36 4.78
C PRO A 50 13.47 -3.96 3.38
N CYS A 51 14.32 -3.52 2.45
CA CYS A 51 14.36 -4.03 1.09
C CYS A 51 15.47 -5.09 0.95
N PRO A 52 15.23 -6.20 0.22
CA PRO A 52 16.23 -7.24 0.01
C PRO A 52 17.50 -6.76 -0.74
N CYS A 53 17.49 -5.57 -1.34
CA CYS A 53 18.69 -4.99 -1.96
C CYS A 53 19.70 -4.41 -0.96
N GLY A 54 19.30 -4.18 0.29
CA GLY A 54 20.13 -3.58 1.35
C GLY A 54 19.68 -2.18 1.80
N ASP A 55 18.75 -1.53 1.09
CA ASP A 55 18.13 -0.26 1.47
C ASP A 55 16.74 -0.47 2.09
N ASN A 56 15.95 0.59 2.26
CA ASN A 56 14.56 0.50 2.72
C ASN A 56 13.60 1.02 1.63
N PHE A 57 12.44 0.39 1.52
CA PHE A 57 11.28 0.99 0.88
C PHE A 57 10.80 2.17 1.70
N GLU A 58 10.31 3.21 1.04
CA GLU A 58 9.78 4.41 1.68
C GLU A 58 8.43 4.82 1.09
N ILE A 59 7.52 5.27 1.96
CA ILE A 59 6.24 5.89 1.59
C ILE A 59 5.80 6.89 2.66
N SER A 60 5.34 8.08 2.25
CA SER A 60 4.96 9.13 3.20
C SER A 60 3.58 8.89 3.78
N LEU A 61 3.36 9.38 5.01
CA LEU A 61 2.03 9.39 5.63
C LEU A 61 1.03 10.19 4.79
N GLU A 62 1.47 11.27 4.14
CA GLU A 62 0.59 12.03 3.25
C GLU A 62 0.17 11.22 2.02
N ASP A 63 1.10 10.48 1.42
CA ASP A 63 0.85 9.64 0.25
C ASP A 63 -0.18 8.56 0.60
N LEU A 64 0.03 7.87 1.73
CA LEU A 64 -0.92 6.90 2.26
C LEU A 64 -2.30 7.54 2.49
N LYS A 65 -2.36 8.77 3.02
CA LYS A 65 -3.64 9.47 3.20
C LYS A 65 -4.33 9.84 1.88
N ASN A 66 -3.56 10.09 0.82
CA ASN A 66 -4.07 10.36 -0.52
C ASN A 66 -4.51 9.10 -1.25
N GLY A 67 -4.32 7.91 -0.66
CA GLY A 67 -4.67 6.63 -1.27
C GLY A 67 -3.53 5.94 -2.00
N GLU A 68 -2.31 6.49 -1.95
CA GLU A 68 -1.12 5.83 -2.50
C GLU A 68 -0.76 4.61 -1.63
N ILE A 69 -0.41 3.51 -2.28
CA ILE A 69 -0.02 2.26 -1.61
C ILE A 69 1.34 1.75 -2.09
N ALA A 70 1.91 2.38 -3.13
CA ALA A 70 3.16 1.96 -3.72
C ALA A 70 4.36 2.49 -2.91
N ALA A 71 4.90 1.68 -1.99
CA ALA A 71 6.16 2.00 -1.34
C ALA A 71 7.32 1.65 -2.27
N ARG A 72 8.19 2.62 -2.54
CA ARG A 72 9.27 2.49 -3.53
C ARG A 72 10.62 2.41 -2.84
N CYS A 73 11.51 1.59 -3.37
CA CYS A 73 12.90 1.58 -2.92
C CYS A 73 13.76 2.48 -3.84
N PRO A 74 14.50 3.45 -3.30
CA PRO A 74 15.32 4.37 -4.09
C PRO A 74 16.52 3.69 -4.78
N SER A 75 16.98 2.53 -4.30
CA SER A 75 18.17 1.84 -4.83
C SER A 75 17.90 0.81 -5.92
N CYS A 76 16.77 0.09 -5.87
CA CYS A 76 16.53 -1.05 -6.76
C CYS A 76 15.26 -0.93 -7.60
N SER A 77 14.55 0.20 -7.51
CA SER A 77 13.29 0.47 -8.22
C SER A 77 12.17 -0.55 -7.94
N LEU A 78 12.35 -1.44 -6.95
CA LEU A 78 11.30 -2.34 -6.51
C LEU A 78 10.19 -1.53 -5.84
N ILE A 79 8.98 -2.07 -5.91
CA ILE A 79 7.80 -1.47 -5.34
C ILE A 79 7.04 -2.54 -4.57
N ILE A 80 6.61 -2.25 -3.35
CA ILE A 80 5.72 -3.14 -2.58
C ILE A 80 4.36 -2.46 -2.36
N CYS A 81 3.31 -3.27 -2.25
CA CYS A 81 1.96 -2.84 -1.94
C CYS A 81 1.83 -2.67 -0.43
N THR A 82 1.49 -1.47 0.02
CA THR A 82 1.31 -1.14 1.43
C THR A 82 -0.16 -1.28 1.80
N VAL A 83 -0.48 -2.22 2.68
CA VAL A 83 -1.83 -2.47 3.17
C VAL A 83 -2.05 -1.70 4.47
N TYR A 84 -3.09 -0.86 4.54
CA TYR A 84 -3.41 -0.09 5.73
C TYR A 84 -4.93 0.11 5.91
N GLU A 85 -5.33 0.37 7.16
CA GLU A 85 -6.66 0.89 7.48
C GLU A 85 -6.60 2.38 7.83
N ALA A 86 -7.69 3.10 7.58
CA ALA A 86 -7.75 4.53 7.86
C ALA A 86 -7.56 4.85 9.36
N GLU A 87 -7.85 3.90 10.25
CA GLU A 87 -7.61 4.03 11.68
C GLU A 87 -6.12 3.89 12.03
N ASP A 88 -5.39 3.02 11.33
CA ASP A 88 -3.95 2.86 11.51
C ASP A 88 -3.19 4.14 11.16
N LEU A 89 -3.63 4.88 10.14
CA LEU A 89 -2.99 6.16 9.82
C LEU A 89 -3.28 7.25 10.86
N LYS A 90 -4.39 7.16 11.59
CA LYS A 90 -4.77 8.16 12.60
C LYS A 90 -3.89 8.14 13.84
N MET A 91 -3.27 7.01 14.18
CA MET A 91 -2.33 6.95 15.32
C MET A 91 -0.99 7.65 15.05
N TYR A 92 -0.67 7.92 13.79
CA TYR A 92 0.59 8.56 13.39
C TYR A 92 0.46 10.07 13.11
N LEU A 93 -0.73 10.63 13.36
CA LEU A 93 -1.06 12.05 13.24
C LEU A 93 -0.80 12.83 14.52
#